data_AF-A0A2Y9KIR8-F1
#
_entry.id   AF-A0A2Y9KIR8-F1
#
_cell.length_a   1.000
_cell.length_b   1.000
_cell.length_c   1.000
_cell.angle_alpha   90.00
_cell.angle_beta   90.00
_cell.angle_gamma   90.00
#
_symmetry.space_group_name_H-M   'P 1'
#
loop_
_entity.id
_entity.type
_entity.pdbx_description
1 polymer ?
#
loop_
_entity_poly.entity_id
_entity_poly.type
_entity_poly.pdbx_seq_one_letter_code
_entity_poly.pdbx_strand_id
1 'polypeptide(L)'
;MRDRLPDLRACRKDDDGDTSVVVEKDHFMDDFFHQVEEIRNSTAKIAQYVEEVKKNHSIILSAPNPEAKIKEELEDLNKEIKKTANKIRAKLKLIEHSVGQDESGSRASVDLRIRRTQHSVLSRKFVEVMTEYNEAQTLFRERSKGRIQRQLEITGRATTDDELEEMLESGSPSVFTADIISDSQITRQALNEIESRHKDIMKLETSIRELHEMFTDMAMFVETQGEMINNIEKNVMNATDYVERAKEETKRAVRYRSKARRKMMFIIICVIVLLVILGIVLATTLS
;
A
#
# COMPACT_ATOMS: atom_id res chain seq x y z
N MET A 1 -29.83 5.33 2.82
CA MET A 1 -30.54 4.47 1.84
C MET A 1 -31.60 3.67 2.56
N ARG A 2 -32.83 3.58 2.04
CA ARG A 2 -33.85 2.66 2.58
C ARG A 2 -33.48 1.23 2.18
N ASP A 3 -33.48 0.32 3.14
CA ASP A 3 -33.27 -1.10 2.89
C ASP A 3 -34.42 -1.65 2.04
N ARG A 4 -34.10 -2.12 0.83
CA ARG A 4 -35.04 -2.70 -0.15
C ARG A 4 -34.87 -4.21 -0.30
N LEU A 5 -34.03 -4.82 0.54
CA LEU A 5 -33.88 -6.27 0.62
C LEU A 5 -35.21 -7.00 0.88
N PRO A 6 -36.17 -6.45 1.66
CA PRO A 6 -37.48 -7.08 1.86
C PRO A 6 -38.31 -7.15 0.57
N ASP A 7 -38.34 -6.06 -0.20
CA ASP A 7 -39.08 -5.95 -1.47
C ASP A 7 -38.55 -6.96 -2.50
N LEU A 8 -37.22 -7.14 -2.56
CA LEU A 8 -36.57 -8.09 -3.46
C LEU A 8 -36.86 -9.55 -3.09
N ARG A 9 -36.99 -9.87 -1.80
CA ARG A 9 -37.36 -11.22 -1.33
C ARG A 9 -38.83 -11.53 -1.61
N ALA A 10 -39.71 -10.53 -1.55
CA ALA A 10 -41.12 -10.70 -1.87
C ALA A 10 -41.34 -11.06 -3.35
N CYS A 11 -40.60 -10.42 -4.27
CA CYS A 11 -40.69 -10.71 -5.71
C CYS A 11 -40.09 -12.08 -6.13
N ARG A 12 -39.28 -12.73 -5.29
CA ARG A 12 -38.63 -14.01 -5.63
C ARG A 12 -39.53 -15.24 -5.45
N LYS A 13 -40.72 -15.08 -4.86
CA LYS A 13 -41.61 -16.21 -4.55
C LYS A 13 -42.41 -16.73 -5.76
N ASP A 14 -42.46 -16.00 -6.88
CA ASP A 14 -43.43 -16.28 -7.94
C ASP A 14 -42.86 -16.76 -9.28
N ASP A 15 -41.53 -16.88 -9.47
CA ASP A 15 -41.00 -17.48 -10.71
C ASP A 15 -39.55 -17.96 -10.53
N ASP A 16 -39.22 -19.03 -11.26
CA ASP A 16 -37.96 -19.75 -11.40
C ASP A 16 -37.57 -20.80 -10.34
N GLY A 17 -37.47 -22.04 -10.84
CA GLY A 17 -36.95 -23.20 -10.14
C GLY A 17 -35.55 -22.95 -9.61
N ASP A 18 -35.30 -23.59 -8.46
CA ASP A 18 -34.07 -23.54 -7.68
C ASP A 18 -32.84 -23.92 -8.51
N THR A 19 -32.33 -22.97 -9.28
CA THR A 19 -31.01 -23.06 -9.86
C THR A 19 -30.08 -22.58 -8.77
N SER A 20 -29.71 -23.49 -7.87
CA SER A 20 -28.63 -23.25 -6.92
C SER A 20 -27.36 -23.02 -7.75
N VAL A 21 -27.00 -21.77 -7.98
CA VAL A 21 -25.67 -21.42 -8.43
C VAL A 21 -24.77 -21.82 -7.28
N VAL A 22 -24.16 -23.00 -7.38
CA VAL A 22 -23.03 -23.38 -6.55
C VAL A 22 -21.95 -22.37 -6.93
N VAL A 23 -21.86 -21.29 -6.15
CA VAL A 23 -20.67 -20.46 -6.16
C VAL A 23 -19.60 -21.37 -5.56
N GLU A 24 -18.93 -22.14 -6.42
CA GLU A 24 -17.65 -22.72 -6.06
C GLU A 24 -16.84 -21.55 -5.50
N LYS A 25 -16.45 -21.70 -4.24
CA LYS A 25 -15.62 -20.74 -3.54
C LYS A 25 -14.21 -20.91 -4.10
N ASP A 26 -14.07 -20.60 -5.38
CA ASP A 26 -12.80 -20.63 -6.08
C ASP A 26 -11.91 -19.62 -5.35
N HIS A 27 -10.74 -20.07 -4.91
CA HIS A 27 -9.78 -19.30 -4.11
C HIS A 27 -9.19 -18.15 -4.95
N PHE A 28 -10.04 -17.18 -5.31
CA PHE A 28 -9.70 -16.06 -6.16
C PHE A 28 -8.64 -15.20 -5.47
N MET A 29 -7.43 -15.22 -6.01
CA MET A 29 -6.29 -14.42 -5.56
C MET A 29 -5.88 -14.63 -4.08
N ASP A 30 -6.17 -15.78 -3.47
CA ASP A 30 -5.97 -16.00 -2.03
C ASP A 30 -4.49 -15.78 -1.61
N ASP A 31 -3.54 -16.36 -2.35
CA ASP A 31 -2.10 -16.16 -2.13
C ASP A 31 -1.67 -14.70 -2.29
N PHE A 32 -2.31 -13.97 -3.20
CA PHE A 32 -2.04 -12.55 -3.41
C PHE A 32 -2.58 -11.72 -2.25
N PHE A 33 -3.81 -11.98 -1.79
CA PHE A 33 -4.38 -11.29 -0.65
C PHE A 33 -3.64 -11.60 0.65
N HIS A 34 -3.12 -12.81 0.81
CA HIS A 34 -2.22 -13.14 1.92
C HIS A 34 -0.94 -12.29 1.88
N GLN A 35 -0.33 -12.11 0.70
CA GLN A 35 0.84 -11.24 0.55
C GLN A 35 0.51 -9.77 0.86
N VAL A 36 -0.63 -9.27 0.37
CA VAL A 36 -1.13 -7.91 0.66
C VAL A 36 -1.31 -7.70 2.16
N GLU A 37 -1.94 -8.66 2.84
CA GLU A 37 -2.19 -8.58 4.27
C GLU A 37 -0.89 -8.64 5.09
N GLU A 38 0.07 -9.47 4.67
CA GLU A 38 1.37 -9.54 5.32
C GLU A 38 2.18 -8.26 5.16
N ILE A 39 2.12 -7.61 3.98
CA ILE A 39 2.72 -6.28 3.78
C ILE A 39 2.02 -5.26 4.69
N ARG A 40 0.68 -5.23 4.70
CA ARG A 40 -0.10 -4.29 5.53
C ARG A 40 0.24 -4.41 7.01
N ASN A 41 0.31 -5.63 7.52
CA ASN A 41 0.67 -5.90 8.92
C ASN A 41 2.12 -5.52 9.21
N SER A 42 3.05 -5.78 8.28
CA SER A 42 4.45 -5.37 8.41
C SER A 42 4.59 -3.84 8.43
N THR A 43 3.86 -3.12 7.57
CA THR A 43 3.85 -1.65 7.55
C THR A 43 3.28 -1.07 8.84
N ALA A 44 2.18 -1.64 9.35
CA ALA A 44 1.61 -1.24 10.64
C ALA A 44 2.60 -1.47 11.79
N LYS A 45 3.36 -2.57 11.75
CA LYS A 45 4.41 -2.88 12.73
C LYS A 45 5.55 -1.86 12.69
N ILE A 46 6.00 -1.45 11.50
CA ILE A 46 7.00 -0.38 11.38
C ILE A 46 6.46 0.91 12.00
N ALA A 47 5.21 1.30 11.71
CA ALA A 47 4.62 2.51 12.30
C ALA A 47 4.63 2.47 13.84
N GLN A 48 4.34 1.31 14.44
CA GLN A 48 4.47 1.13 15.90
C GLN A 48 5.91 1.29 16.39
N TYR A 49 6.89 0.68 15.70
CA TYR A 49 8.30 0.84 16.04
C TYR A 49 8.78 2.28 15.91
N VAL A 50 8.28 3.04 14.93
CA VAL A 50 8.60 4.46 14.77
C VAL A 50 8.15 5.27 15.98
N GLU A 51 6.96 5.00 16.52
CA GLU A 51 6.48 5.64 17.75
C GLU A 51 7.34 5.28 18.97
N GLU A 52 7.77 4.03 19.09
CA GLU A 52 8.69 3.59 20.15
C GLU A 52 10.07 4.25 20.01
N VAL A 53 10.57 4.39 18.77
CA VAL A 53 11.80 5.13 18.46
C VAL A 53 11.68 6.60 18.90
N LYS A 54 10.59 7.29 18.57
CA LYS A 54 10.34 8.67 19.02
C LYS A 54 10.34 8.79 20.55
N LYS A 55 9.71 7.82 21.23
CA LYS A 55 9.71 7.76 22.71
C LYS A 55 11.13 7.59 23.27
N ASN A 56 11.90 6.64 22.74
CA ASN A 56 13.26 6.39 23.19
C ASN A 56 14.18 7.59 22.91
N HIS A 57 14.05 8.24 21.74
CA HIS A 57 14.72 9.50 21.44
C HIS A 57 14.41 10.59 22.48
N SER A 58 13.14 10.74 22.86
CA SER A 58 12.74 11.71 23.89
C SER A 58 13.37 11.40 25.26
N ILE A 59 13.42 10.13 25.66
CA ILE A 59 14.05 9.70 26.92
C ILE A 59 15.55 9.99 26.88
N ILE A 60 16.22 9.64 25.79
CA ILE A 60 17.66 9.84 25.59
C ILE A 60 18.03 11.34 25.64
N LEU A 61 17.19 12.23 25.11
CA LEU A 61 17.40 13.68 25.14
C LEU A 61 17.04 14.35 26.48
N SER A 62 16.34 13.63 27.37
CA SER A 62 15.91 14.14 28.67
C SER A 62 16.97 13.99 29.77
N ALA A 63 17.93 13.08 29.59
CA ALA A 63 18.96 12.77 30.57
C ALA A 63 20.38 13.06 30.00
N PRO A 64 21.27 13.71 30.77
CA PRO A 64 22.68 13.92 30.38
C PRO A 64 23.42 12.61 30.08
N ASN A 65 23.12 11.57 30.87
CA ASN A 65 23.68 10.24 30.69
C ASN A 65 22.54 9.20 30.70
N PRO A 66 21.95 8.91 29.52
CA PRO A 66 20.82 8.01 29.43
C PRO A 66 21.25 6.55 29.65
N GLU A 67 20.34 5.77 30.22
CA GLU A 67 20.58 4.36 30.52
C GLU A 67 20.99 3.57 29.27
N ALA A 68 22.02 2.73 29.40
CA ALA A 68 22.52 1.89 28.32
C ALA A 68 21.43 1.00 27.72
N LYS A 69 20.47 0.56 28.55
CA LYS A 69 19.33 -0.26 28.15
C LYS A 69 18.44 0.44 27.12
N ILE A 70 18.12 1.72 27.31
CA ILE A 70 17.28 2.47 26.35
C ILE A 70 18.01 2.64 25.01
N LYS A 71 19.34 2.81 25.04
CA LYS A 71 20.15 2.86 23.82
C LYS A 71 20.14 1.51 23.10
N GLU A 72 20.25 0.40 23.82
CA GLU A 72 20.16 -0.95 23.25
C GLU A 72 18.79 -1.22 22.63
N GLU A 73 17.71 -0.87 23.33
CA GLU A 73 16.34 -0.95 22.81
C GLU A 73 16.16 -0.14 21.52
N LEU A 74 16.75 1.07 21.43
CA LEU A 74 16.74 1.88 20.22
C LEU A 74 17.48 1.20 19.05
N GLU A 75 18.65 0.61 19.30
CA GLU A 75 19.38 -0.14 18.27
C GLU A 75 18.56 -1.33 17.73
N ASP A 76 17.90 -2.05 18.62
CA ASP A 76 17.11 -3.21 18.23
C ASP A 76 15.85 -2.81 17.43
N LEU A 77 15.20 -1.71 17.82
CA LEU A 77 14.13 -1.12 17.02
C LEU A 77 14.60 -0.73 15.61
N ASN A 78 15.75 -0.05 15.50
CA ASN A 78 16.31 0.33 14.20
C ASN A 78 16.61 -0.90 13.32
N LYS A 79 17.16 -1.97 13.90
CA LYS A 79 17.40 -3.25 13.20
C LYS A 79 16.10 -3.89 12.73
N GLU A 80 15.09 -3.96 13.58
CA GLU A 80 13.80 -4.58 13.23
C GLU A 80 13.00 -3.75 12.21
N ILE A 81 13.07 -2.42 12.26
CA ILE A 81 12.56 -1.53 11.22
C ILE A 81 13.24 -1.85 9.88
N LYS A 82 14.58 -1.84 9.85
CA LYS A 82 15.36 -2.13 8.63
C LYS A 82 15.03 -3.49 8.03
N LYS A 83 14.96 -4.53 8.86
CA LYS A 83 14.64 -5.90 8.45
C LYS A 83 13.23 -6.00 7.90
N THR A 84 12.25 -5.40 8.57
CA THR A 84 10.85 -5.42 8.16
C THR A 84 10.65 -4.62 6.87
N ALA A 85 11.30 -3.47 6.75
CA ALA A 85 11.25 -2.61 5.58
C ALA A 85 11.84 -3.30 4.34
N ASN A 86 12.97 -4.00 4.49
CA ASN A 86 13.54 -4.81 3.39
C ASN A 86 12.63 -5.95 2.94
N LYS A 87 11.91 -6.60 3.88
CA LYS A 87 10.91 -7.63 3.53
C LYS A 87 9.74 -7.04 2.74
N ILE A 88 9.22 -5.88 3.16
CA ILE A 88 8.16 -5.17 2.43
C ILE A 88 8.65 -4.79 1.03
N ARG A 89 9.83 -4.19 0.92
CA ARG A 89 10.48 -3.82 -0.34
C ARG A 89 10.55 -5.01 -1.31
N ALA A 90 11.05 -6.15 -0.85
CA ALA A 90 11.15 -7.35 -1.67
C ALA A 90 9.78 -7.82 -2.20
N LYS A 91 8.75 -7.82 -1.35
CA LYS A 91 7.40 -8.25 -1.75
C LYS A 91 6.71 -7.26 -2.69
N LEU A 92 6.89 -5.96 -2.48
CA LEU A 92 6.39 -4.96 -3.42
C LEU A 92 7.00 -5.14 -4.81
N LYS A 93 8.33 -5.35 -4.89
CA LYS A 93 9.01 -5.67 -6.16
C LYS A 93 8.49 -6.95 -6.82
N LEU A 94 8.17 -7.99 -6.04
CA LEU A 94 7.57 -9.22 -6.57
C LEU A 94 6.17 -8.97 -7.17
N ILE A 95 5.35 -8.17 -6.49
CA ILE A 95 4.02 -7.80 -6.99
C ILE A 95 4.16 -6.95 -8.26
N GLU A 96 5.08 -5.99 -8.29
CA GLU A 96 5.37 -5.15 -9.47
C GLU A 96 5.76 -5.99 -10.70
N HIS A 97 6.70 -6.93 -10.53
CA HIS A 97 7.13 -7.81 -11.62
C HIS A 97 5.99 -8.69 -12.15
N SER A 98 5.10 -9.16 -11.26
CA SER A 98 3.90 -9.91 -11.67
C SER A 98 2.93 -9.06 -12.52
N VAL A 99 2.88 -7.74 -12.29
CA VAL A 99 2.04 -6.82 -13.07
C VAL A 99 2.67 -6.49 -14.44
N GLY A 100 4.00 -6.44 -14.54
CA GLY A 100 4.72 -6.08 -15.77
C GLY A 100 4.80 -7.19 -16.84
N GLN A 101 4.71 -8.46 -16.46
CA GLN A 101 4.79 -9.59 -17.41
C GLN A 101 3.47 -9.88 -18.15
N ASP A 102 2.33 -9.47 -17.58
CA ASP A 102 0.98 -9.84 -18.07
C ASP A 102 0.38 -8.88 -19.11
N GLU A 103 1.11 -7.86 -19.57
CA GLU A 103 0.60 -6.86 -20.54
C GLU A 103 0.44 -7.40 -21.98
N SER A 104 0.91 -8.62 -22.29
CA SER A 104 0.88 -9.19 -23.65
C SER A 104 -0.38 -10.03 -23.96
N GLY A 105 -1.24 -10.28 -22.97
CA GLY A 105 -2.45 -11.09 -23.13
C GLY A 105 -3.73 -10.24 -23.08
N SER A 106 -4.66 -10.46 -24.02
CA SER A 106 -6.00 -9.82 -24.09
C SER A 106 -6.92 -10.06 -22.86
N ARG A 107 -6.40 -10.69 -21.79
CA ARG A 107 -6.98 -10.73 -20.45
C ARG A 107 -6.45 -9.55 -19.62
N ALA A 108 -6.79 -8.32 -20.02
CA ALA A 108 -6.71 -7.13 -19.17
C ALA A 108 -7.69 -7.28 -17.98
N SER A 109 -7.40 -8.24 -17.12
CA SER A 109 -8.32 -8.90 -16.22
C SER A 109 -8.53 -8.08 -14.96
N VAL A 110 -9.68 -8.29 -14.33
CA VAL A 110 -9.98 -7.75 -13.01
C VAL A 110 -8.85 -8.07 -12.01
N ASP A 111 -8.19 -9.23 -12.14
CA ASP A 111 -7.01 -9.62 -11.36
C ASP A 111 -5.84 -8.64 -11.53
N LEU A 112 -5.41 -8.33 -12.76
CA LEU A 112 -4.32 -7.37 -13.01
C LEU A 112 -4.62 -5.98 -12.44
N ARG A 113 -5.88 -5.53 -12.57
CA ARG A 113 -6.34 -4.26 -11.97
C ARG A 113 -6.28 -4.27 -10.45
N ILE A 114 -6.68 -5.36 -9.81
CA ILE A 114 -6.62 -5.51 -8.36
C ILE A 114 -5.15 -5.48 -7.91
N ARG A 115 -4.26 -6.26 -8.55
CA ARG A 115 -2.82 -6.29 -8.21
C ARG A 115 -2.19 -4.91 -8.32
N ARG A 116 -2.42 -4.23 -9.44
CA ARG A 116 -1.93 -2.89 -9.72
C ARG A 116 -2.40 -1.90 -8.63
N THR A 117 -3.69 -1.87 -8.35
CA THR A 117 -4.29 -0.95 -7.34
C THR A 117 -3.72 -1.21 -5.94
N GLN A 118 -3.67 -2.47 -5.51
CA GLN A 118 -3.13 -2.84 -4.20
C GLN A 118 -1.65 -2.51 -4.08
N HIS A 119 -0.85 -2.77 -5.13
CA HIS A 119 0.56 -2.39 -5.17
C HIS A 119 0.73 -0.89 -4.90
N SER A 120 0.00 -0.01 -5.60
CA SER A 120 0.09 1.43 -5.35
C SER A 120 -0.33 1.83 -3.93
N VAL A 121 -1.43 1.30 -3.41
CA VAL A 121 -1.90 1.64 -2.06
C VAL A 121 -0.86 1.23 -1.00
N LEU A 122 -0.33 0.01 -1.10
CA LEU A 122 0.69 -0.50 -0.19
C LEU A 122 2.00 0.27 -0.31
N SER A 123 2.47 0.54 -1.53
CA SER A 123 3.69 1.32 -1.77
C SER A 123 3.57 2.72 -1.19
N ARG A 124 2.45 3.44 -1.43
CA ARG A 124 2.22 4.76 -0.82
C ARG A 124 2.26 4.71 0.70
N LYS A 125 1.57 3.74 1.31
CA LYS A 125 1.54 3.64 2.78
C LYS A 125 2.92 3.28 3.35
N PHE A 126 3.69 2.47 2.64
CA PHE A 126 5.07 2.15 3.02
C PHE A 126 5.97 3.38 2.95
N VAL A 127 5.91 4.16 1.85
CA VAL A 127 6.66 5.42 1.74
C VAL A 127 6.30 6.38 2.86
N GLU A 128 5.02 6.59 3.14
CA GLU A 128 4.54 7.47 4.21
C GLU A 128 5.17 7.13 5.57
N VAL A 129 5.15 5.86 5.98
CA VAL A 129 5.71 5.41 7.26
C VAL A 129 7.25 5.52 7.28
N MET A 130 7.93 5.26 6.16
CA MET A 130 9.38 5.40 6.08
C MET A 130 9.83 6.87 6.08
N THR A 131 9.05 7.77 5.48
CA THR A 131 9.27 9.22 5.58
C THR A 131 9.14 9.68 7.02
N GLU A 132 8.10 9.23 7.73
CA GLU A 132 7.91 9.56 9.15
C GLU A 132 9.07 9.04 10.02
N TYR A 133 9.58 7.84 9.74
CA TYR A 133 10.79 7.32 10.39
C TYR A 133 12.00 8.22 10.15
N ASN A 134 12.23 8.65 8.90
CA ASN A 134 13.34 9.54 8.56
C ASN A 134 13.21 10.91 9.24
N GLU A 135 12.00 11.48 9.27
CA GLU A 135 11.73 12.73 10.00
C GLU A 135 12.03 12.60 11.50
N ALA A 136 11.68 11.47 12.12
CA ALA A 136 12.02 11.21 13.52
C ALA A 136 13.54 11.15 13.76
N GLN A 137 14.29 10.53 12.85
CA GLN A 137 15.76 10.49 12.91
C GLN A 137 16.35 11.89 12.73
N THR A 138 15.96 12.63 11.69
CA THR A 138 16.45 14.01 11.45
C THR A 138 16.15 14.91 12.65
N LEU A 139 14.95 14.83 13.24
CA LEU A 139 14.61 15.61 14.43
C LEU A 139 15.50 15.28 15.63
N PHE A 140 15.84 14.01 15.84
CA PHE A 140 16.74 13.61 16.92
C PHE A 140 18.19 14.07 16.66
N ARG A 141 18.65 14.04 15.41
CA ARG A 141 19.95 14.60 15.01
C ARG A 141 20.06 16.07 15.36
N GLU A 142 19.10 16.88 14.92
CA GLU A 142 19.05 18.32 15.16
C GLU A 142 19.01 18.65 16.66
N ARG A 143 18.19 17.92 17.43
CA ARG A 143 18.14 18.10 18.88
C ARG A 143 19.44 17.69 19.56
N SER A 144 20.11 16.64 19.08
CA SER A 144 21.42 16.22 19.61
C SER A 144 22.51 17.24 19.28
N LYS A 145 22.50 17.81 18.06
CA LYS A 145 23.38 18.92 17.65
C LYS A 145 23.21 20.12 18.58
N GLY A 146 21.97 20.59 18.79
CA GLY A 146 21.70 21.70 19.70
C GLY A 146 22.11 21.44 21.16
N ARG A 147 22.06 20.19 21.62
CA ARG A 147 22.60 19.80 22.95
C ARG A 147 24.13 19.92 22.98
N ILE A 148 24.83 19.43 21.95
CA ILE A 148 26.29 19.55 21.84
C ILE A 148 26.69 21.03 21.85
N GLN A 149 26.03 21.86 21.06
CA GLN A 149 26.28 23.31 21.01
C GLN A 149 26.19 23.94 22.40
N ARG A 150 25.10 23.64 23.13
CA ARG A 150 24.90 24.15 24.49
C ARG A 150 25.99 23.67 25.47
N GLN A 151 26.45 22.43 25.34
CA GLN A 151 27.53 21.91 26.18
C GLN A 151 28.87 22.57 25.85
N LEU A 152 29.15 22.87 24.57
CA LEU A 152 30.33 23.64 24.17
C LEU A 152 30.31 25.05 24.77
N GLU A 153 29.16 25.73 24.76
CA GLU A 153 29.01 27.05 25.40
C GLU A 153 29.29 27.00 26.91
N ILE A 154 28.86 25.94 27.61
CA ILE A 154 29.15 25.74 29.04
C ILE A 154 30.65 25.60 29.30
N THR A 155 31.38 24.98 28.37
CA THR A 155 32.85 24.86 28.44
C THR A 155 33.59 26.16 28.06
N GLY A 156 32.86 27.21 27.67
CA GLY A 156 33.43 28.50 27.27
C GLY A 156 33.82 28.59 25.80
N ARG A 157 33.45 27.60 24.98
CA ARG A 157 33.65 27.60 23.52
C ARG A 157 32.35 27.96 22.83
N ALA A 158 32.24 29.22 22.40
CA ALA A 158 31.16 29.62 21.49
C ALA A 158 31.42 28.98 20.12
N THR A 159 30.40 28.36 19.53
CA THR A 159 30.52 27.68 18.23
C THR A 159 29.28 28.01 17.41
N THR A 160 29.51 28.47 16.18
CA THR A 160 28.45 28.73 15.21
C THR A 160 27.85 27.41 14.70
N ASP A 161 26.67 27.48 14.09
CA ASP A 161 26.00 26.27 13.58
C ASP A 161 26.82 25.57 12.47
N ASP A 162 27.48 26.37 11.61
CA ASP A 162 28.33 25.91 10.50
C ASP A 162 29.61 25.25 11.03
N GLU A 163 30.30 25.89 11.98
CA GLU A 163 31.49 25.31 12.62
C GLU A 163 31.14 24.00 13.34
N LEU A 164 29.99 23.94 14.01
CA LEU A 164 29.55 22.73 14.68
C LEU A 164 29.27 21.60 13.69
N GLU A 165 28.71 21.91 12.52
CA GLU A 165 28.48 20.92 11.47
C GLU A 165 29.81 20.36 10.94
N GLU A 166 30.80 21.22 10.65
CA GLU A 166 32.14 20.80 10.23
C GLU A 166 32.81 19.89 11.28
N MET A 167 32.63 20.22 12.57
CA MET A 167 33.12 19.37 13.66
C MET A 167 32.44 18.00 13.68
N LEU A 168 31.13 17.92 13.40
CA LEU A 168 30.40 16.65 13.31
C LEU A 168 30.84 15.83 12.08
N GLU A 169 31.06 16.48 10.94
CA GLU A 169 31.52 15.84 9.70
C GLU A 169 32.93 15.24 9.82
N SER A 170 33.78 15.83 10.67
CA SER A 170 35.13 15.30 10.95
C SER A 170 35.12 13.88 11.55
N GLY A 171 33.99 13.46 12.14
CA GLY A 171 33.78 12.16 12.75
C GLY A 171 34.66 11.86 13.98
N SER A 172 35.49 12.81 14.42
CA SER A 172 36.51 12.62 15.45
C SER A 172 36.10 13.27 16.77
N PRO A 173 35.87 12.51 17.86
CA PRO A 173 35.48 13.08 19.16
C PRO A 173 36.50 14.06 19.74
N SER A 174 37.77 13.93 19.36
CA SER A 174 38.87 14.79 19.80
C SER A 174 38.70 16.25 19.39
N VAL A 175 37.97 16.52 18.30
CA VAL A 175 37.71 17.88 17.78
C VAL A 175 36.91 18.71 18.78
N PHE A 176 36.08 18.05 19.60
CA PHE A 176 35.35 18.72 20.68
C PHE A 176 36.26 19.03 21.88
N THR A 177 37.30 18.23 22.13
CA THR A 177 38.16 18.35 23.33
C THR A 177 39.42 19.19 23.14
N ALA A 178 39.86 19.44 21.90
CA ALA A 178 41.20 19.96 21.58
C ALA A 178 41.55 21.30 22.27
N ASP A 179 40.56 22.19 22.42
CA ASP A 179 40.77 23.54 22.96
C ASP A 179 40.15 23.75 24.35
N ILE A 180 39.69 22.68 25.01
CA ILE A 180 38.95 22.76 26.26
C ILE A 180 39.81 22.33 27.44
N ILE A 181 40.10 23.28 28.33
CA ILE A 181 40.82 23.02 29.59
C ILE A 181 39.90 22.24 30.55
N SER A 182 40.22 20.97 30.77
CA SER A 182 39.41 20.02 31.55
C SER A 182 39.60 20.10 33.07
N ASP A 183 39.80 21.31 33.60
CA ASP A 183 40.17 21.53 35.01
C ASP A 183 38.97 21.52 35.97
N SER A 184 37.75 21.71 35.44
CA SER A 184 36.51 21.69 36.22
C SER A 184 35.73 20.38 36.02
N GLN A 185 35.14 19.88 37.12
CA GLN A 185 34.20 18.75 37.07
C GLN A 185 33.04 19.01 36.10
N ILE A 186 32.60 20.27 35.99
CA ILE A 186 31.53 20.70 35.07
C ILE A 186 31.98 20.50 33.60
N THR A 187 33.22 20.91 33.28
CA THR A 187 33.79 20.75 31.94
C THR A 187 33.91 19.28 31.54
N ARG A 188 34.38 18.42 32.47
CA ARG A 188 34.48 16.97 32.21
C ARG A 188 33.11 16.33 31.95
N GLN A 189 32.08 16.76 32.70
CA GLN A 189 30.72 16.28 32.48
C GLN A 189 30.16 16.71 31.12
N ALA A 190 30.37 17.98 30.73
CA ALA A 190 29.95 18.50 29.44
C ALA A 190 30.63 17.74 28.28
N LEU A 191 31.94 17.47 28.39
CA LEU A 191 32.69 16.70 27.39
C LEU A 191 32.17 15.26 27.26
N ASN A 192 31.88 14.58 28.37
CA ASN A 192 31.31 13.22 28.35
C ASN A 192 29.92 13.20 27.67
N GLU A 193 29.09 14.22 27.92
CA GLU A 193 27.79 14.35 27.26
C GLU A 193 27.95 14.58 25.76
N ILE A 194 28.87 15.48 25.36
CA ILE A 194 29.19 15.74 23.96
C ILE A 194 29.62 14.46 23.24
N GLU A 195 30.57 13.71 23.81
CA GLU A 195 31.03 12.45 23.23
C GLU A 195 29.89 11.44 23.08
N SER A 196 29.05 11.29 24.12
CA SER A 196 27.90 10.41 24.05
C SER A 196 26.89 10.85 22.97
N ARG A 197 26.63 12.15 22.81
CA ARG A 197 25.69 12.66 21.80
C ARG A 197 26.26 12.50 20.40
N HIS A 198 27.54 12.80 20.20
CA HIS A 198 28.24 12.60 18.95
C HIS A 198 28.18 11.14 18.49
N LYS A 199 28.42 10.20 19.41
CA LYS A 199 28.27 8.76 19.12
C LYS A 199 26.86 8.41 18.66
N ASP A 200 25.84 8.97 19.29
CA ASP A 200 24.45 8.73 18.91
C ASP A 200 24.12 9.32 17.52
N ILE A 201 24.68 10.49 17.17
CA ILE A 201 24.58 11.08 15.81
C ILE A 201 25.24 10.17 14.76
N MET A 202 26.45 9.67 15.01
CA MET A 202 27.17 8.80 14.06
C MET A 202 26.40 7.51 13.74
N LYS A 203 25.74 6.92 14.76
CA LYS A 203 24.90 5.75 14.55
C LYS A 203 23.64 6.07 13.76
N LEU A 204 23.03 7.22 14.05
CA LEU A 204 21.87 7.71 13.33
C LEU A 204 22.19 7.95 11.85
N GLU A 205 23.33 8.56 11.54
CA GLU A 205 23.76 8.81 10.16
C GLU A 205 24.00 7.51 9.40
N THR A 206 24.55 6.49 10.08
CA THR A 206 24.64 5.14 9.51
C THR A 206 23.25 4.58 9.18
N SER A 207 22.30 4.68 10.10
CA SER A 207 20.91 4.26 9.88
C SER A 207 20.26 5.01 8.71
N ILE A 208 20.38 6.35 8.63
CA ILE A 208 19.85 7.16 7.52
C ILE A 208 20.50 6.78 6.19
N ARG A 209 21.83 6.56 6.16
CA ARG A 209 22.54 6.15 4.94
C ARG A 209 22.04 4.80 4.42
N GLU A 210 21.75 3.88 5.32
CA GLU A 210 21.16 2.58 4.96
C GLU A 210 19.72 2.70 4.45
N LEU A 211 18.96 3.68 4.94
CA LEU A 211 17.63 4.01 4.39
C LEU A 211 17.71 4.67 3.02
N HIS A 212 18.78 5.40 2.73
CA HIS A 212 18.91 6.14 1.47
C HIS A 212 18.78 5.22 0.24
N GLU A 213 19.39 4.02 0.27
CA GLU A 213 19.23 3.01 -0.78
C GLU A 213 17.76 2.60 -0.95
N MET A 214 17.02 2.52 0.14
CA MET A 214 15.60 2.20 0.15
C MET A 214 14.74 3.36 -0.39
N PHE A 215 15.12 4.62 -0.11
CA PHE A 215 14.44 5.80 -0.63
C PHE A 215 14.56 5.93 -2.14
N THR A 216 15.69 5.53 -2.73
CA THR A 216 15.84 5.47 -4.19
C THR A 216 14.83 4.51 -4.81
N ASP A 217 14.65 3.33 -4.23
CA ASP A 217 13.62 2.37 -4.68
C ASP A 217 12.19 2.91 -4.47
N MET A 218 11.94 3.57 -3.33
CA MET A 218 10.63 4.17 -3.04
C MET A 218 10.29 5.33 -3.98
N ALA A 219 11.29 6.11 -4.44
CA ALA A 219 11.09 7.17 -5.41
C ALA A 219 10.57 6.60 -6.75
N MET A 220 11.12 5.48 -7.20
CA MET A 220 10.61 4.76 -8.39
C MET A 220 9.17 4.27 -8.19
N PHE A 221 8.84 3.76 -6.99
CA PHE A 221 7.45 3.38 -6.70
C PHE A 221 6.50 4.57 -6.75
N VAL A 222 6.92 5.77 -6.34
CA VAL A 222 6.06 6.98 -6.36
C VAL A 222 5.93 7.53 -7.79
N GLU A 223 7.01 7.54 -8.58
CA GLU A 223 7.01 8.03 -9.96
C GLU A 223 6.06 7.22 -10.86
N THR A 224 6.03 5.89 -10.69
CA THR A 224 5.13 4.98 -11.42
C THR A 224 3.65 5.08 -11.00
N GLN A 225 3.33 5.82 -9.93
CA GLN A 225 1.95 5.93 -9.39
C GLN A 225 1.12 7.07 -9.99
N GLY A 226 1.75 8.06 -10.65
CA GLY A 226 1.04 9.20 -11.27
C GLY A 226 0.01 8.78 -12.33
N GLU A 227 0.28 7.71 -13.08
CA GLU A 227 -0.67 7.17 -14.07
C GLU A 227 -1.78 6.31 -13.47
N MET A 228 -1.60 5.74 -12.27
CA MET A 228 -2.51 4.72 -11.72
C MET A 228 -3.78 5.29 -11.07
N ILE A 229 -3.69 6.46 -10.41
CA ILE A 229 -4.87 7.14 -9.84
C ILE A 229 -5.86 7.48 -10.96
N ASN A 230 -5.34 7.96 -12.10
CA ASN A 230 -6.13 8.25 -13.30
C ASN A 230 -6.81 6.99 -13.87
N ASN A 231 -6.18 5.82 -13.67
CA ASN A 231 -6.75 4.55 -14.06
C ASN A 231 -7.90 4.08 -13.16
N ILE A 232 -8.00 4.43 -11.86
CA ILE A 232 -9.15 4.02 -11.01
C ILE A 232 -10.43 4.70 -11.47
N GLU A 233 -10.39 6.00 -11.73
CA GLU A 233 -11.51 6.78 -12.26
C GLU A 233 -11.94 6.25 -13.64
N LYS A 234 -10.97 6.05 -14.54
CA LYS A 234 -11.19 5.42 -15.86
C LYS A 234 -11.76 3.99 -15.76
N ASN A 235 -11.40 3.25 -14.72
CA ASN A 235 -11.79 1.86 -14.50
C ASN A 235 -13.20 1.70 -13.91
N VAL A 236 -13.65 2.66 -13.09
CA VAL A 236 -15.05 2.78 -12.66
C VAL A 236 -15.91 3.17 -13.88
N MET A 237 -15.44 4.12 -14.69
CA MET A 237 -16.11 4.48 -15.95
C MET A 237 -16.23 3.30 -16.93
N ASN A 238 -15.18 2.49 -17.08
CA ASN A 238 -15.23 1.32 -17.95
C ASN A 238 -16.19 0.24 -17.41
N ALA A 239 -16.23 0.01 -16.09
CA ALA A 239 -17.17 -0.93 -15.49
C ALA A 239 -18.63 -0.46 -15.68
N THR A 240 -18.89 0.85 -15.59
CA THR A 240 -20.21 1.40 -15.93
C THR A 240 -20.56 1.18 -17.40
N ASP A 241 -19.61 1.36 -18.33
CA ASP A 241 -19.84 1.14 -19.77
C ASP A 241 -20.14 -0.33 -20.10
N TYR A 242 -19.45 -1.28 -19.47
CA TYR A 242 -19.75 -2.72 -19.62
C TYR A 242 -21.15 -3.09 -19.12
N VAL A 243 -21.58 -2.56 -17.97
CA VAL A 243 -22.92 -2.80 -17.42
C VAL A 243 -24.00 -2.18 -18.33
N GLU A 244 -23.72 -1.01 -18.89
CA GLU A 244 -24.63 -0.34 -19.81
C GLU A 244 -24.79 -1.11 -21.13
N ARG A 245 -23.69 -1.61 -21.72
CA ARG A 245 -23.74 -2.48 -22.89
C ARG A 245 -24.44 -3.81 -22.61
N ALA A 246 -24.18 -4.45 -21.47
CA ALA A 246 -24.87 -5.68 -21.08
C ALA A 246 -26.39 -5.46 -20.91
N LYS A 247 -26.80 -4.30 -20.39
CA LYS A 247 -28.21 -3.90 -20.32
C LYS A 247 -28.83 -3.70 -21.71
N GLU A 248 -28.09 -3.17 -22.68
CA GLU A 248 -28.56 -3.08 -24.06
C GLU A 248 -28.69 -4.46 -24.72
N GLU A 249 -27.71 -5.35 -24.55
CA GLU A 249 -27.72 -6.68 -25.15
C GLU A 249 -28.85 -7.55 -24.59
N THR A 250 -29.08 -7.52 -23.27
CA THR A 250 -30.22 -8.20 -22.64
C THR A 250 -31.56 -7.67 -23.17
N LYS A 251 -31.69 -6.35 -23.38
CA LYS A 251 -32.88 -5.73 -24.00
C LYS A 251 -33.06 -6.18 -25.45
N ARG A 252 -31.99 -6.31 -26.23
CA ARG A 252 -32.03 -6.85 -27.61
C ARG A 252 -32.42 -8.32 -27.61
N ALA A 253 -31.87 -9.13 -26.71
CA ALA A 253 -32.20 -10.56 -26.58
C ALA A 253 -33.69 -10.78 -26.29
N VAL A 254 -34.29 -10.00 -25.39
CA VAL A 254 -35.74 -10.06 -25.12
C VAL A 254 -36.56 -9.69 -26.37
N ARG A 255 -36.14 -8.66 -27.12
CA ARG A 255 -36.80 -8.29 -28.38
C ARG A 255 -36.70 -9.42 -29.42
N TYR A 256 -35.54 -10.04 -29.59
CA TYR A 256 -35.37 -11.17 -30.48
C TYR A 256 -36.22 -12.37 -30.07
N ARG A 257 -36.26 -12.73 -28.78
CA ARG A 257 -37.15 -13.77 -28.25
C ARG A 257 -38.62 -13.48 -28.56
N SER A 258 -39.07 -12.24 -28.41
CA SER A 258 -40.46 -11.84 -28.73
C SER A 258 -40.79 -11.93 -30.23
N LYS A 259 -39.84 -11.60 -31.11
CA LYS A 259 -40.00 -11.70 -32.57
C LYS A 259 -39.96 -13.16 -33.04
N ALA A 260 -39.07 -13.97 -32.47
CA ALA A 260 -38.96 -15.40 -32.75
C ALA A 260 -40.27 -16.12 -32.39
N ARG A 261 -40.85 -15.85 -31.21
CA ARG A 261 -42.17 -16.40 -30.82
C ARG A 261 -43.28 -16.03 -31.81
N ARG A 262 -43.33 -14.78 -32.27
CA ARG A 262 -44.30 -14.36 -33.31
C ARG A 262 -44.11 -15.12 -34.62
N LYS A 263 -42.87 -15.25 -35.10
CA LYS A 263 -42.57 -16.03 -36.32
C LYS A 263 -42.93 -17.51 -36.17
N MET A 264 -42.67 -18.09 -35.00
CA MET A 264 -43.03 -19.48 -34.69
C MET A 264 -44.55 -19.69 -34.72
N MET A 265 -45.35 -18.74 -34.20
CA MET A 265 -46.82 -18.80 -34.33
C MET A 265 -47.28 -18.77 -35.79
N PHE A 266 -46.68 -17.93 -36.64
CA PHE A 266 -47.01 -17.92 -38.07
C PHE A 266 -46.65 -19.24 -38.76
N ILE A 267 -45.50 -19.84 -38.43
CA ILE A 267 -45.10 -21.16 -38.97
C ILE A 267 -46.11 -22.24 -38.54
N ILE A 268 -46.52 -22.26 -37.27
CA ILE A 268 -47.51 -23.22 -36.76
C ILE A 268 -48.84 -23.08 -37.52
N ILE A 269 -49.33 -21.85 -37.73
CA ILE A 269 -50.56 -21.59 -38.49
C ILE A 269 -50.43 -22.11 -39.93
N CYS A 270 -49.32 -21.84 -40.61
CA CYS A 270 -49.09 -22.34 -41.98
C CYS A 270 -49.09 -23.88 -42.05
N VAL A 271 -48.48 -24.56 -41.07
CA VAL A 271 -48.46 -26.03 -41.00
C VAL A 271 -49.87 -26.60 -40.79
N ILE A 272 -50.67 -25.99 -39.91
CA ILE A 272 -52.06 -26.41 -39.68
C ILE A 272 -52.89 -26.28 -40.96
N VAL A 273 -52.76 -25.16 -41.68
CA VAL A 273 -53.48 -24.94 -42.95
C VAL A 273 -53.09 -25.99 -44.00
N LEU A 274 -51.80 -26.31 -44.13
CA LEU A 274 -51.33 -27.35 -45.05
C LEU A 274 -51.90 -28.73 -44.72
N LEU A 275 -51.95 -29.10 -43.44
CA LEU A 275 -52.53 -30.37 -42.99
C LEU A 275 -54.04 -30.46 -43.30
N VAL A 276 -54.78 -29.36 -43.13
CA VAL A 276 -56.21 -29.30 -43.48
C VAL A 276 -56.41 -29.50 -44.99
N ILE A 277 -55.62 -28.82 -45.82
CA ILE A 277 -55.69 -28.97 -47.28
C ILE A 277 -55.39 -30.41 -47.70
N LEU A 278 -54.32 -31.01 -47.16
CA LEU A 278 -53.98 -32.41 -47.41
C LEU A 278 -55.11 -33.36 -47.00
N GLY A 279 -55.75 -33.13 -45.84
CA GLY A 279 -56.89 -33.90 -45.39
C GLY A 279 -58.10 -33.81 -46.33
N ILE A 280 -58.40 -32.62 -46.84
CA ILE A 280 -59.49 -32.41 -47.82
C ILE A 280 -59.19 -33.14 -49.12
N VAL A 281 -57.97 -32.99 -49.66
CA VAL A 281 -57.57 -33.68 -50.90
C VAL A 281 -57.70 -35.19 -50.74
N LEU A 282 -57.14 -35.75 -49.67
CA LEU A 282 -57.22 -37.18 -49.39
C LEU A 282 -58.68 -37.66 -49.26
N ALA A 283 -59.54 -36.90 -48.56
CA ALA A 283 -60.97 -37.21 -48.44
C ALA A 283 -61.69 -37.20 -49.80
N THR A 284 -61.40 -36.22 -50.66
CA THR A 284 -61.98 -36.14 -52.02
C THR A 284 -61.46 -37.20 -52.97
N THR A 285 -60.27 -37.76 -52.74
CA THR A 285 -59.71 -38.85 -53.57
C THR A 285 -60.10 -40.25 -53.10
N LEU A 286 -60.51 -40.41 -51.84
CA LEU A 286 -60.94 -41.69 -51.26
C LEU A 286 -62.47 -41.88 -51.20
N SER A 287 -63.26 -40.80 -51.35
CA SER A 287 -64.72 -40.86 -51.57
C SER A 287 -65.04 -40.96 -53.06
#